data_AF-A0A1I4TDN9-F1
#
_entry.id   AF-A0A1I4TDN9-F1
#
_cell.length_a   1.000
_cell.length_b   1.000
_cell.length_c   1.000
_cell.angle_alpha   90.00
_cell.angle_beta   90.00
_cell.angle_gamma   90.00
#
_symmetry.space_group_name_H-M   'P 1'
#
loop_
_entity.id
_entity.type
_entity.pdbx_description
1 polymer ?
#
loop_
_entity_poly.entity_id
_entity_poly.type
_entity_poly.pdbx_seq_one_letter_code
_entity_poly.pdbx_strand_id
1 'polypeptide(L)'
;MVENNREFEQVPPEEQLFFRYFRAAQPEEGEWLSPAEIMEDIQKGSSIPMSVKRVNSFGRILKKQEIPSKHTRSGTLYHVVRLIIR
;
A
#
# COMPACT_ATOMS: atom_id res chain seq x y z
N MET A 1 31.83 -4.54 -6.07
CA MET A 1 30.88 -4.41 -4.96
C MET A 1 29.96 -3.27 -5.34
N VAL A 2 28.69 -3.53 -5.67
CA VAL A 2 27.73 -2.45 -5.98
C VAL A 2 27.15 -2.01 -4.65
N GLU A 3 27.63 -0.89 -4.15
CA GLU A 3 27.03 -0.18 -3.03
C GLU A 3 25.61 0.22 -3.44
N ASN A 4 24.66 -0.23 -2.62
CA ASN A 4 23.25 -0.23 -2.93
C ASN A 4 22.74 1.22 -2.88
N ASN A 5 22.34 1.76 -4.02
CA ASN A 5 21.85 3.13 -4.25
C ASN A 5 20.50 3.45 -3.54
N ARG A 6 20.24 2.88 -2.36
CA ARG A 6 19.00 3.05 -1.59
C ARG A 6 18.71 4.50 -1.22
N GLU A 7 19.74 5.31 -0.98
CA GLU A 7 19.58 6.74 -0.66
C GLU A 7 19.04 7.59 -1.82
N PHE A 8 19.08 7.10 -3.06
CA PHE A 8 18.59 7.79 -4.25
C PHE A 8 17.40 7.08 -4.93
N GLU A 9 16.87 6.00 -4.34
CA GLU A 9 15.61 5.42 -4.82
C GLU A 9 14.50 6.45 -4.58
N GLN A 10 14.05 7.13 -5.64
CA GLN A 10 12.87 7.98 -5.57
C GLN A 10 11.70 7.15 -5.04
N VAL A 11 11.17 7.54 -3.88
CA VAL A 11 9.99 6.90 -3.29
C VAL A 11 8.84 7.05 -4.28
N PRO A 12 8.28 5.94 -4.80
CA PRO A 12 7.16 6.01 -5.73
C PRO A 12 6.00 6.81 -5.13
N PRO A 13 5.29 7.65 -5.91
CA PRO A 13 4.15 8.42 -5.39
C PRO A 13 3.11 7.55 -4.68
N GLU A 14 2.94 6.30 -5.10
CA GLU A 14 2.03 5.33 -4.50
C GLU A 14 2.43 4.95 -3.07
N GLU A 15 3.73 4.84 -2.81
CA GLU A 15 4.25 4.56 -1.47
C GLU A 15 4.03 5.75 -0.54
N GLN A 16 4.26 6.97 -1.03
CA GLN A 16 3.97 8.18 -0.25
C GLN A 16 2.47 8.34 0.02
N LEU A 17 1.64 8.06 -0.99
CA LEU A 17 0.19 8.12 -0.86
C LEU A 17 -0.32 7.04 0.10
N PHE A 18 0.26 5.84 0.12
CA PHE A 18 -0.12 4.82 1.10
C PHE A 18 -0.02 5.37 2.51
N PHE A 19 1.14 5.90 2.92
CA PHE A 19 1.34 6.43 4.27
C PHE A 19 0.49 7.66 4.61
N ARG A 20 -0.05 8.36 3.60
CA ARG A 20 -0.98 9.47 3.80
C ARG A 20 -2.39 8.99 4.12
N TYR A 21 -2.85 7.92 3.48
CA TYR A 21 -4.24 7.44 3.61
C TYR A 21 -4.38 6.22 4.53
N PHE A 22 -3.29 5.49 4.74
CA PHE A 22 -3.27 4.24 5.46
C PHE A 22 -2.02 4.11 6.34
N ARG A 23 -2.12 3.24 7.33
CA ARG A 23 -0.98 2.68 8.06
C ARG A 23 -1.17 1.19 8.26
N ALA A 24 -0.11 0.48 8.64
CA ALA A 24 -0.22 -0.87 9.16
C ALA A 24 -1.15 -0.90 10.39
N ALA A 25 -2.03 -1.90 10.43
CA ALA A 25 -2.92 -2.13 11.55
C ALA A 25 -2.21 -2.92 12.67
N GLN A 26 -2.55 -2.60 13.92
CA GLN A 26 -2.27 -3.49 15.05
C GLN A 26 -3.28 -4.64 15.09
N PRO A 27 -3.02 -5.75 15.83
CA PRO A 27 -3.90 -6.91 15.83
C PRO A 27 -5.35 -6.65 16.25
N GLU A 28 -5.60 -5.63 17.06
CA GLU A 28 -6.90 -5.33 17.67
C GLU A 28 -7.73 -4.29 16.88
N GLU A 29 -7.21 -3.81 15.75
CA GLU A 29 -7.83 -2.76 14.94
C GLU A 29 -7.68 -3.02 13.44
N GLY A 30 -8.36 -2.22 12.61
CA GLY A 30 -8.17 -2.21 11.18
C GLY A 30 -8.99 -3.23 10.40
N GLU A 31 -8.74 -3.25 9.09
CA GLU A 31 -9.48 -4.05 8.12
C GLU A 31 -8.50 -4.77 7.19
N TRP A 32 -8.95 -5.90 6.63
CA TRP A 32 -8.19 -6.68 5.68
C TRP A 32 -8.60 -6.29 4.26
N LEU A 33 -7.71 -5.60 3.54
CA LEU A 33 -7.96 -5.12 2.19
C LEU A 33 -6.97 -5.68 1.18
N SER A 34 -7.44 -5.93 -0.03
CA SER A 34 -6.57 -6.22 -1.16
C SER A 34 -5.81 -4.96 -1.60
N PRO A 35 -4.67 -5.12 -2.32
CA PRO A 35 -3.97 -3.98 -2.92
C PRO A 35 -4.85 -3.11 -3.81
N ALA A 36 -5.83 -3.71 -4.50
CA ALA A 36 -6.76 -3.00 -5.37
C ALA A 36 -7.72 -2.10 -4.57
N GLU A 37 -8.31 -2.61 -3.48
CA GLU A 37 -9.20 -1.84 -2.61
C GLU A 37 -8.46 -0.65 -1.97
N ILE A 38 -7.26 -0.88 -1.44
CA ILE A 38 -6.42 0.20 -0.87
C ILE A 38 -6.14 1.29 -1.90
N MET A 39 -5.78 0.89 -3.13
CA MET A 39 -5.52 1.86 -4.21
C MET A 39 -6.77 2.61 -4.65
N GLU A 40 -7.92 1.95 -4.72
CA GLU A 40 -9.19 2.59 -5.06
C GLU A 40 -9.51 3.70 -4.07
N ASP A 41 -9.29 3.46 -2.78
CA ASP A 41 -9.56 4.46 -1.75
C ASP A 41 -8.56 5.62 -1.74
N ILE A 42 -7.28 5.34 -2.00
CA ILE A 42 -6.29 6.39 -2.28
C ILE A 42 -6.72 7.23 -3.47
N GLN A 43 -7.23 6.62 -4.53
CA GLN A 43 -7.69 7.32 -5.74
C GLN A 43 -8.95 8.14 -5.48
N LYS A 44 -9.90 7.67 -4.67
CA LYS A 44 -11.08 8.46 -4.25
C LYS A 44 -10.68 9.69 -3.41
N GLY A 45 -9.64 9.54 -2.59
CA GLY A 45 -9.13 10.62 -1.74
C GLY A 45 -8.20 11.61 -2.44
N SER A 46 -7.48 11.17 -3.48
CA SER A 46 -6.45 11.95 -4.18
C SER A 46 -6.87 12.37 -5.59
N SER A 47 -6.29 13.45 -6.10
CA SER A 47 -6.46 13.84 -7.52
C SER A 47 -5.56 13.06 -8.47
N ILE A 48 -4.88 12.00 -8.01
CA ILE A 48 -3.88 11.25 -8.78
C ILE A 48 -4.53 9.97 -9.33
N PRO A 49 -4.58 9.79 -10.66
CA PRO A 49 -5.13 8.57 -11.24
C PRO A 49 -4.20 7.39 -10.99
N MET A 50 -4.74 6.34 -10.39
CA MET A 50 -4.04 5.08 -10.13
C MET A 50 -4.44 4.06 -11.21
N SER A 51 -3.45 3.51 -11.93
CA SER A 51 -3.72 2.55 -13.02
C SER A 51 -3.67 1.10 -12.54
N VAL A 52 -4.41 0.20 -13.21
CA VAL A 52 -4.44 -1.24 -12.89
C VAL A 52 -3.06 -1.89 -12.94
N LYS A 53 -2.18 -1.47 -13.86
CA LYS A 53 -0.79 -1.96 -13.92
C LYS A 53 0.01 -1.63 -12.65
N ARG A 54 -0.38 -0.59 -11.90
CA ARG A 54 0.26 -0.20 -10.64
C ARG A 54 -0.13 -1.09 -9.47
N VAL A 55 -1.21 -1.89 -9.54
CA VAL A 55 -1.65 -2.78 -8.45
C VAL A 55 -0.59 -3.81 -8.06
N ASN A 56 0.06 -4.44 -9.06
CA ASN A 56 1.13 -5.40 -8.79
C ASN A 56 2.36 -4.76 -8.15
N SER A 57 2.76 -3.58 -8.66
CA SER A 57 3.86 -2.80 -8.07
C SER A 57 3.52 -2.34 -6.66
N PHE A 58 2.27 -1.95 -6.42
CA PHE A 58 1.78 -1.53 -5.12
C PHE A 58 1.78 -2.68 -4.11
N GLY A 59 1.35 -3.88 -4.50
CA GLY A 59 1.48 -5.07 -3.65
C GLY A 59 2.94 -5.35 -3.26
N ARG A 60 3.91 -5.08 -4.13
CA ARG A 60 5.34 -5.19 -3.80
C ARG A 60 5.80 -4.11 -2.82
N ILE A 61 5.28 -2.88 -2.94
CA ILE A 61 5.53 -1.78 -1.99
C ILE A 61 5.00 -2.18 -0.60
N LEU A 62 3.75 -2.64 -0.50
CA LEU A 62 3.17 -3.08 0.78
C LEU A 62 3.99 -4.19 1.44
N LYS A 63 4.48 -5.14 0.64
CA LYS A 63 5.40 -6.19 1.13
C LYS A 63 6.75 -5.63 1.56
N LYS A 64 7.33 -4.68 0.81
CA LYS A 64 8.61 -4.01 1.16
C LYS A 64 8.49 -3.23 2.47
N GLN A 65 7.33 -2.63 2.72
CA GLN A 65 7.00 -1.88 3.94
C GLN A 65 6.52 -2.77 5.09
N GLU A 66 6.63 -4.10 4.93
CA GLU A 66 6.30 -5.09 5.97
C GLU A 66 4.88 -4.95 6.53
N ILE A 67 3.93 -4.50 5.70
CA ILE A 67 2.53 -4.41 6.10
C ILE A 67 2.01 -5.82 6.39
N PRO A 68 1.38 -6.07 7.56
CA PRO A 68 0.89 -7.40 7.91
C PRO A 68 -0.05 -7.92 6.82
N SER A 69 0.14 -9.17 6.41
CA SER A 69 -0.60 -9.73 5.29
C SER A 69 -1.00 -11.18 5.53
N LYS A 70 -2.05 -11.62 4.84
CA LYS A 70 -2.48 -13.02 4.79
C LYS A 70 -2.79 -13.44 3.37
N HIS A 71 -2.48 -14.69 3.05
CA HIS A 71 -2.83 -15.27 1.76
C HIS A 71 -4.25 -15.85 1.82
N THR A 72 -5.02 -15.62 0.76
CA THR A 72 -6.38 -16.13 0.58
C THR A 72 -6.51 -16.78 -0.79
N ARG A 73 -7.62 -17.49 -1.04
CA ARG A 73 -7.89 -18.09 -2.36
C ARG A 73 -7.96 -17.05 -3.49
N SER A 74 -8.32 -15.80 -3.18
CA SER A 74 -8.50 -14.73 -4.15
C SER A 74 -7.30 -13.76 -4.22
N GLY A 75 -6.22 -14.03 -3.49
CA GLY A 75 -5.02 -13.19 -3.45
C GLY A 75 -4.56 -12.84 -2.04
N THR A 76 -3.67 -11.86 -1.95
CA THR A 76 -3.12 -11.39 -0.66
C THR A 76 -3.93 -10.22 -0.14
N LEU A 77 -4.30 -10.27 1.15
CA LEU A 77 -4.90 -9.16 1.87
C LEU A 77 -3.88 -8.57 2.85
N TYR A 78 -3.98 -7.27 3.08
CA TYR A 78 -3.13 -6.51 3.98
C TYR A 78 -3.96 -5.92 5.11
N HIS A 79 -3.44 -5.97 6.33
CA HIS A 79 -4.08 -5.44 7.53
C HIS A 79 -3.73 -3.97 7.72
N VAL A 80 -4.71 -3.09 7.51
CA VAL A 80 -4.47 -1.66 7.45
C VAL A 80 -5.55 -0.87 8.20
N VAL A 81 -5.19 0.34 8.61
CA VAL A 81 -6.11 1.33 9.18
C VAL A 81 -6.17 2.54 8.25
N ARG A 82 -7.37 3.02 7.94
CA ARG A 82 -7.59 4.27 7.21
C ARG A 82 -7.29 5.47 8.10
N LEU A 83 -6.46 6.38 7.62
CA LEU A 83 -6.05 7.58 8.35
C LEU A 83 -6.91 8.82 8.00
N ILE A 84 -7.36 8.91 6.75
CA ILE A 84 -8.21 10.00 6.29
C ILE A 84 -9.59 9.41 6.00
N ILE A 85 -10.52 9.68 6.91
CA ILE A 85 -11.94 9.35 6.75
C ILE A 85 -12.59 10.67 6.28
N ARG A 86 -13.15 10.69 5.06
CA ARG A 86 -14.03 11.78 4.61
C ARG A 86 -15.47 11.46 5.02
#